data_AF-A0A0F8WMZ4-F1
#
_entry.id   AF-A0A0F8WMZ4-F1
#
_cell.length_a   1.000
_cell.length_b   1.000
_cell.length_c   1.000
_cell.angle_alpha   90.00
_cell.angle_beta   90.00
_cell.angle_gamma   90.00
#
_symmetry.space_group_name_H-M   'P 1'
#
loop_
_entity.id
_entity.type
_entity.pdbx_description
1 polymer ?
#
loop_
_entity_poly.entity_id
_entity_poly.type
_entity_poly.pdbx_seq_one_letter_code
_entity_poly.pdbx_strand_id
1 'polypeptide(L)' 'MGKLIITAAICGAEVSKEKNPSIPYTIEEIGREAESAYSAGAS' A
#
# COMPACT_ATOMS: atom_id res chain seq x y z
N MET A 1 -0.62 5.02 -26.83
CA MET A 1 -1.07 4.67 -25.48
C MET A 1 -0.30 5.54 -24.49
N GLY A 2 -0.97 6.30 -23.61
CA GLY A 2 -0.27 7.03 -22.54
C GLY A 2 0.35 6.08 -21.52
N LYS A 3 1.26 6.57 -20.67
CA LYS A 3 1.73 5.78 -19.53
C LYS A 3 0.53 5.43 -18.64
N LEU A 4 0.38 4.15 -18.27
CA LEU A 4 -0.65 3.71 -17.34
C LEU A 4 -0.22 4.04 -15.92
N ILE A 5 -1.08 4.72 -15.16
CA ILE A 5 -0.87 4.99 -13.74
C ILE A 5 -1.40 3.79 -12.93
N ILE A 6 -0.60 3.33 -11.97
CA ILE A 6 -0.97 2.27 -11.03
C ILE A 6 -0.95 2.87 -9.63
N THR A 7 -2.12 2.99 -9.00
CA THR A 7 -2.24 3.48 -7.62
C THR A 7 -2.32 2.32 -6.63
N ALA A 8 -1.52 2.36 -5.57
CA ALA A 8 -1.57 1.38 -4.48
C ALA A 8 -2.19 1.99 -3.21
N ALA A 9 -3.43 1.63 -2.90
CA ALA A 9 -4.09 1.99 -1.64
C ALA A 9 -3.67 1.01 -0.53
N ILE A 10 -2.46 1.17 -0.02
CA ILE A 10 -1.79 0.23 0.91
C ILE A 10 -2.42 0.20 2.31
N CYS A 11 -3.18 1.22 2.70
CA CYS A 11 -3.91 1.32 3.96
C CYS A 11 -5.21 2.13 3.74
N GLY A 12 -6.06 2.20 4.75
CA GLY A 12 -7.33 2.91 4.72
C GLY A 12 -8.09 2.75 6.03
N ALA A 13 -9.35 3.21 6.07
CA ALA A 13 -10.16 3.21 7.29
C ALA A 13 -11.18 2.06 7.37
N GLU A 14 -11.40 1.31 6.29
CA GLU A 14 -12.49 0.32 6.20
C GLU A 14 -12.10 -1.08 6.74
N VAL A 15 -10.83 -1.44 6.63
CA VAL A 15 -10.31 -2.78 6.98
C VAL A 15 -9.52 -2.74 8.29
N SER A 16 -9.55 -3.84 9.03
CA SER A 16 -8.83 -3.97 10.31
C SER A 16 -7.79 -5.11 10.29
N LYS A 17 -6.76 -5.01 11.16
CA LYS A 17 -5.77 -6.09 11.34
C LYS A 17 -6.39 -7.43 11.77
N GLU A 18 -7.54 -7.40 12.44
CA GLU A 18 -8.30 -8.60 12.79
C GLU A 18 -8.81 -9.34 11.54
N LYS A 19 -9.20 -8.61 10.49
CA LYS A 19 -9.67 -9.18 9.21
C LYS A 19 -8.51 -9.54 8.28
N ASN A 20 -7.46 -8.71 8.28
CA ASN A 20 -6.28 -8.92 7.45
C ASN A 20 -5.01 -8.48 8.21
N PRO A 21 -4.17 -9.43 8.68
CA PRO A 21 -2.95 -9.11 9.41
C PRO A 21 -1.93 -8.28 8.62
N SER A 22 -2.03 -8.25 7.28
CA SER A 22 -1.11 -7.52 6.41
C SER A 22 -1.34 -6.01 6.36
N ILE A 23 -2.43 -5.48 6.94
CA ILE A 23 -2.70 -4.04 6.90
C ILE A 23 -1.63 -3.27 7.72
N PRO A 24 -0.89 -2.32 7.13
CA PRO A 24 0.14 -1.58 7.84
C PRO A 24 -0.47 -0.47 8.71
N TYR A 25 -0.10 -0.40 9.99
CA TYR A 25 -0.61 0.57 10.97
C TYR A 25 0.47 1.48 11.55
N THR A 26 1.70 1.01 11.68
CA THR A 26 2.80 1.88 12.12
C THR A 26 3.39 2.65 10.95
N ILE A 27 4.10 3.74 11.26
CA ILE A 27 4.76 4.56 10.24
C ILE A 27 5.80 3.73 9.46
N GLU A 28 6.52 2.85 10.15
CA GLU A 28 7.52 1.97 9.56
C GLU A 28 6.89 0.92 8.63
N GLU A 29 5.77 0.31 9.04
CA GLU A 29 5.02 -0.62 8.19
C GLU A 29 4.55 0.10 6.93
N ILE A 30 3.93 1.28 7.08
CA ILE A 30 3.40 2.06 5.96
C ILE A 30 4.52 2.47 5.00
N GLY A 31 5.66 2.94 5.52
CA GLY A 31 6.81 3.32 4.70
C GLY A 31 7.36 2.15 3.88
N ARG A 32 7.50 0.97 4.51
CA ARG A 32 7.97 -0.25 3.82
C ARG A 32 7.00 -0.69 2.72
N GLU A 33 5.69 -0.72 3.00
CA GLU A 33 4.71 -1.15 2.00
C GLU A 33 4.59 -0.13 0.85
N ALA A 34 4.75 1.16 1.14
CA ALA A 34 4.80 2.20 0.10
C ALA A 34 6.02 2.02 -0.83
N GLU A 35 7.20 1.78 -0.27
CA GLU A 35 8.42 1.51 -1.05
C GLU A 35 8.28 0.22 -1.87
N SER A 36 7.71 -0.83 -1.28
CA SER A 36 7.45 -2.09 -1.99
C SER A 36 6.51 -1.91 -3.17
N ALA A 37 5.39 -1.20 -2.96
CA ALA A 37 4.43 -0.90 -4.03
C ALA A 37 5.03 -0.05 -5.15
N TYR A 38 5.82 0.98 -4.80
CA TYR A 38 6.55 1.79 -5.77
C TYR A 38 7.53 0.95 -6.59
N SER A 39 8.32 0.10 -5.93
CA SER A 39 9.28 -0.80 -6.57
C SER A 39 8.62 -1.82 -7.51
N ALA A 40 7.36 -2.17 -7.22
CA ALA A 40 6.53 -3.04 -8.05
C ALA A 40 5.84 -2.30 -9.22
N GLY A 41 5.96 -0.98 -9.32
CA GLY A 41 5.46 -0.18 -10.44
C GLY A 41 4.28 0.74 -10.12
N ALA A 42 3.92 0.92 -8.84
CA ALA A 42 2.98 1.98 -8.46
C ALA A 42 3.58 3.37 -8.74
N SER A 43 2.75 4.33 -9.18
CA SER A 43 3.16 5.67 -9.64
C SER A 43 2.15 6.77 -9.35
#